data_AF-X0WKW3-F1
#
_entry.id   AF-X0WKW3-F1
#
_cell.length_a   1.000
_cell.length_b   1.000
_cell.length_c   1.000
_cell.angle_alpha   90.00
_cell.angle_beta   90.00
_cell.angle_gamma   90.00
#
_symmetry.space_group_name_H-M   'P 1'
#
loop_
_entity.id
_entity.type
_entity.pdbx_description
1 polymer ?
#
loop_
_entity_poly.entity_id
_entity_poly.type
_entity_poly.pdbx_seq_one_letter_code
_entity_poly.pdbx_strand_id
1 'polypeptide(L)'
;RTTKIHPLIGWIMPLVMVGLLIFAIIETTNGLDFVKTSEGGPGSMYALLAVSLVVGLVVGFIFQRTRLCTVGAWRDVMLVRSTHLLSGIIAIIIGALVTNYIVGNFAADGIYNWGFTDQPIAHSEHLWNFLGMSLAGLAFTLAGACPLRNLILAGEGDADAGVFIIGLFAGAAFAHNFLLASSPAGIGANAPIAVGLGLAFCLIVGFFMRSKA
;
A
#
# COMPACT_ATOMS: atom_id res chain seq x y z
N ARG A 1 3.15 -22.20 -12.26
CA ARG A 1 2.55 -23.55 -12.42
C ARG A 1 1.08 -23.41 -12.08
N THR A 2 0.16 -23.42 -13.04
CA THR A 2 -1.29 -23.23 -12.80
C THR A 2 -1.89 -24.57 -12.40
N THR A 3 -1.97 -24.82 -11.09
CA THR A 3 -2.82 -25.90 -10.56
C THR A 3 -4.28 -25.52 -10.78
N LYS A 4 -5.16 -26.51 -11.03
CA LYS A 4 -6.60 -26.24 -11.08
C LYS A 4 -7.07 -25.94 -9.67
N ILE A 5 -7.41 -24.67 -9.42
CA ILE A 5 -7.92 -24.20 -8.14
C ILE A 5 -9.45 -24.13 -8.23
N HIS A 6 -10.14 -24.43 -7.13
CA HIS A 6 -11.60 -24.34 -7.09
C HIS A 6 -12.05 -22.88 -7.30
N PRO A 7 -13.07 -22.58 -8.14
CA PRO A 7 -13.51 -21.22 -8.45
C PRO A 7 -13.82 -20.35 -7.22
N LEU A 8 -14.30 -20.97 -6.13
CA LEU A 8 -14.52 -20.31 -4.83
C LEU A 8 -13.32 -19.50 -4.36
N ILE A 9 -12.10 -19.96 -4.59
CA ILE A 9 -10.88 -19.30 -4.09
C ILE A 9 -10.72 -17.90 -4.69
N GLY A 10 -11.07 -17.72 -5.96
CA GLY A 10 -11.04 -16.41 -6.60
C GLY A 10 -12.09 -15.43 -6.07
N TRP A 11 -13.18 -15.93 -5.48
CA TRP A 11 -14.24 -15.10 -4.89
C TRP A 11 -13.97 -14.68 -3.45
N ILE A 12 -13.03 -15.33 -2.74
CA ILE A 12 -12.79 -15.06 -1.32
C ILE A 12 -12.44 -13.59 -1.08
N MET A 13 -11.42 -13.06 -1.78
CA MET A 13 -10.96 -11.69 -1.55
C MET A 13 -12.02 -10.63 -1.92
N PRO A 14 -12.71 -10.72 -3.09
CA PRO A 14 -13.84 -9.84 -3.37
C PRO A 14 -14.93 -9.90 -2.30
N LEU A 15 -15.31 -11.09 -1.82
CA LEU A 15 -16.33 -11.25 -0.78
C LEU A 15 -15.90 -10.63 0.55
N VAL A 16 -14.62 -10.78 0.93
CA VAL A 16 -14.07 -10.13 2.13
C VAL A 16 -14.15 -8.61 1.99
N MET A 17 -13.77 -8.04 0.84
CA MET A 17 -13.85 -6.59 0.60
C MET A 17 -15.30 -6.07 0.62
N VAL A 18 -16.25 -6.83 0.05
CA VAL A 18 -17.68 -6.51 0.13
C VAL A 18 -18.18 -6.59 1.58
N GLY A 19 -17.75 -7.59 2.35
CA GLY A 19 -18.06 -7.68 3.78
C GLY A 19 -17.56 -6.47 4.57
N LEU A 20 -16.32 -6.03 4.33
CA LEU A 20 -15.76 -4.82 4.94
C LEU A 20 -16.53 -3.56 4.54
N LEU A 21 -16.97 -3.45 3.28
CA LEU A 21 -17.81 -2.34 2.81
C LEU A 21 -19.16 -2.32 3.53
N ILE A 22 -19.79 -3.48 3.71
CA ILE A 22 -21.06 -3.60 4.45
C ILE A 22 -20.87 -3.15 5.90
N PHE A 23 -19.79 -3.57 6.57
CA PHE A 23 -19.48 -3.09 7.91
C PHE A 23 -19.30 -1.58 7.97
N ALA A 24 -18.60 -0.99 7.01
CA ALA A 24 -18.43 0.47 6.95
C ALA A 24 -19.77 1.23 6.77
N ILE A 25 -20.70 0.69 5.98
CA ILE A 25 -22.04 1.29 5.77
C ILE A 25 -22.89 1.20 7.04
N ILE A 26 -22.91 0.01 7.67
CA ILE A 26 -23.72 -0.22 8.88
C ILE A 26 -23.21 0.64 10.04
N GLU A 27 -21.88 0.73 10.23
CA GLU A 27 -21.28 1.58 11.27
C GLU A 27 -21.71 3.04 11.12
N THR A 28 -21.66 3.56 9.89
CA THR A 28 -22.08 4.94 9.58
C THR A 28 -23.58 5.19 9.85
N THR A 29 -24.43 4.14 9.77
CA THR A 29 -25.90 4.28 9.83
C THR A 29 -26.47 3.98 11.21
N ASN A 30 -25.99 2.93 11.89
CA ASN A 30 -26.61 2.36 13.08
C ASN A 30 -25.66 2.20 14.27
N GLY A 31 -24.34 2.36 14.07
CA GLY A 31 -23.31 2.05 15.07
C GLY A 31 -23.19 0.55 15.37
N LEU A 32 -21.97 0.03 15.41
CA LEU A 32 -21.65 -1.35 15.76
C LEU A 32 -20.68 -1.37 16.94
N ASP A 33 -21.07 -2.01 18.05
CA ASP A 33 -20.22 -2.08 19.25
C ASP A 33 -18.86 -2.76 19.02
N PHE A 34 -18.73 -3.60 17.97
CA PHE A 34 -17.50 -4.32 17.66
C PHE A 34 -16.61 -3.64 16.60
N VAL A 35 -17.12 -2.66 15.83
CA VAL A 35 -16.33 -1.91 14.84
C VAL A 35 -16.08 -0.52 15.40
N LYS A 36 -14.88 -0.27 15.89
CA LYS A 36 -14.53 1.06 16.39
C LYS A 36 -14.05 1.93 15.25
N THR A 37 -14.69 3.08 15.07
CA THR A 37 -14.18 4.13 14.18
C THR A 37 -12.88 4.71 14.75
N SER A 38 -11.88 4.89 13.90
CA SER A 38 -10.60 5.48 14.29
C SER A 38 -10.81 6.95 14.68
N GLU A 39 -10.44 7.31 15.91
CA GLU A 39 -10.58 8.69 16.42
C GLU A 39 -9.50 9.63 15.89
N GLY A 40 -8.40 9.10 15.36
CA GLY A 40 -7.27 9.90 14.89
C GLY A 40 -6.28 9.14 14.01
N GLY A 41 -5.45 9.90 13.29
CA GLY A 41 -4.48 9.36 12.34
C GLY A 41 -5.05 9.23 10.92
N PRO A 42 -4.29 8.65 9.98
CA PRO A 42 -4.69 8.61 8.57
C PRO A 42 -5.95 7.78 8.31
N GLY A 43 -6.27 6.83 9.19
CA GLY A 43 -7.47 6.00 9.08
C GLY A 43 -8.78 6.76 9.34
N SER A 44 -8.73 7.90 10.04
CA SER A 44 -9.91 8.77 10.26
C SER A 44 -10.08 9.84 9.19
N MET A 45 -9.06 10.05 8.35
CA MET A 45 -9.05 11.02 7.26
C MET A 45 -9.57 10.39 5.96
N TYR A 46 -10.89 10.21 5.85
CA TYR A 46 -11.52 9.68 4.64
C TYR A 46 -12.53 10.66 4.04
N ALA A 47 -12.61 10.68 2.71
CA ALA A 47 -13.67 11.39 1.99
C ALA A 47 -14.99 10.62 2.09
N LEU A 48 -16.10 11.29 1.77
CA LEU A 48 -17.44 10.69 1.76
C LEU A 48 -17.41 9.30 1.09
N LEU A 49 -17.91 8.28 1.78
CA LEU A 49 -17.77 6.87 1.38
C LEU A 49 -18.19 6.61 -0.08
N ALA A 50 -19.28 7.25 -0.53
CA ALA A 50 -19.76 7.14 -1.90
C ALA A 50 -18.75 7.69 -2.93
N VAL A 51 -18.10 8.81 -2.65
CA VAL A 51 -17.07 9.40 -3.53
C VAL A 51 -15.86 8.47 -3.60
N SER A 52 -15.39 7.99 -2.44
CA SER A 52 -14.27 7.05 -2.36
C SER A 52 -14.55 5.76 -3.12
N LEU A 53 -15.78 5.23 -3.06
CA LEU A 53 -16.20 4.02 -3.79
C LEU A 53 -16.20 4.23 -5.31
N VAL A 54 -16.81 5.34 -5.79
CA VAL A 54 -16.87 5.65 -7.23
C VAL A 54 -15.46 5.86 -7.79
N VAL A 55 -14.64 6.67 -7.12
CA VAL A 55 -13.26 6.93 -7.55
C VAL A 55 -12.43 5.65 -7.49
N GLY A 56 -12.56 4.86 -6.42
CA GLY A 56 -11.87 3.58 -6.25
C GLY A 56 -12.20 2.56 -7.36
N LEU A 57 -13.48 2.48 -7.78
CA LEU A 57 -13.89 1.61 -8.89
C LEU A 57 -13.32 2.08 -10.23
N VAL A 58 -13.36 3.38 -10.52
CA VAL A 58 -12.82 3.95 -11.76
C VAL A 58 -11.30 3.74 -11.83
N VAL A 59 -10.59 4.11 -10.77
CA VAL A 59 -9.13 3.98 -10.70
C VAL A 59 -8.71 2.51 -10.70
N GLY A 60 -9.44 1.65 -9.97
CA GLY A 60 -9.22 0.20 -9.97
C GLY A 60 -9.35 -0.40 -11.36
N PHE A 61 -10.39 -0.03 -12.12
CA PHE A 61 -10.57 -0.46 -13.51
C PHE A 61 -9.41 -0.03 -14.41
N ILE A 62 -8.95 1.23 -14.29
CA ILE A 62 -7.82 1.74 -15.06
C ILE A 62 -6.54 0.96 -14.72
N PHE A 63 -6.26 0.74 -13.43
CA PHE A 63 -5.05 0.02 -13.00
C PHE A 63 -5.06 -1.46 -13.38
N GLN A 64 -6.24 -2.08 -13.36
CA GLN A 64 -6.42 -3.45 -13.87
C GLN A 64 -6.05 -3.54 -15.35
N ARG A 65 -6.57 -2.63 -16.18
CA ARG A 65 -6.31 -2.59 -17.62
C ARG A 65 -4.86 -2.28 -17.97
N THR A 66 -4.28 -1.29 -17.29
CA THR A 66 -2.90 -0.83 -17.51
C THR A 66 -1.86 -1.78 -16.92
N ARG A 67 -2.27 -2.74 -16.08
CA ARG A 67 -1.37 -3.69 -15.44
C ARG A 67 -0.25 -3.01 -14.66
N LEU A 68 -0.53 -1.85 -14.06
CA LEU A 68 0.47 -1.02 -13.40
C LEU A 68 1.18 -1.79 -12.27
N CYS A 69 2.51 -1.74 -12.26
CA CYS A 69 3.33 -2.33 -11.22
C CYS A 69 4.53 -1.42 -10.95
N THR A 70 4.65 -0.89 -9.74
CA THR A 70 5.72 0.06 -9.39
C THR A 70 7.08 -0.61 -9.34
N VAL A 71 7.16 -1.83 -8.80
CA VAL A 71 8.38 -2.66 -8.82
C VAL A 71 8.78 -2.99 -10.26
N GLY A 72 7.81 -3.37 -11.09
CA GLY A 72 8.02 -3.66 -12.52
C GLY A 72 8.52 -2.45 -13.30
N ALA A 73 8.03 -1.25 -13.00
CA ALA A 73 8.49 -0.03 -13.66
C ALA A 73 9.98 0.23 -13.45
N TRP A 74 10.47 0.12 -12.21
CA TRP A 74 11.90 0.30 -11.92
C TRP A 74 12.75 -0.78 -12.58
N ARG A 75 12.31 -2.05 -12.53
CA ARG A 75 12.97 -3.15 -13.25
C ARG A 75 13.05 -2.88 -14.75
N ASP A 76 11.93 -2.49 -15.37
CA ASP A 76 11.85 -2.32 -16.82
C ASP A 76 12.70 -1.14 -17.30
N VAL A 77 12.82 -0.08 -16.50
CA VAL A 77 13.73 1.04 -16.78
C VAL A 77 15.19 0.59 -16.71
N MET A 78 15.57 -0.15 -15.67
CA MET A 78 16.96 -0.53 -15.42
C MET A 78 17.46 -1.65 -16.33
N LEU A 79 16.66 -2.72 -16.52
CA LEU A 79 17.07 -3.92 -17.27
C LEU A 79 16.58 -3.91 -18.72
N VAL A 80 15.29 -3.61 -18.94
CA VAL A 80 14.65 -3.72 -20.26
C VAL A 80 14.79 -2.43 -21.07
N ARG A 81 15.14 -1.31 -20.41
CA ARG A 81 15.19 0.05 -20.96
C ARG A 81 13.84 0.50 -21.55
N SER A 82 12.74 0.12 -20.90
CA SER A 82 11.38 0.53 -21.27
C SER A 82 10.76 1.44 -20.22
N THR A 83 10.19 2.56 -20.64
CA THR A 83 9.56 3.57 -19.77
C THR A 83 8.04 3.48 -19.73
N HIS A 84 7.44 2.48 -20.38
CA HIS A 84 5.98 2.36 -20.48
C HIS A 84 5.28 2.23 -19.11
N LEU A 85 5.83 1.46 -18.17
CA LEU A 85 5.28 1.37 -16.81
C LEU A 85 5.65 2.59 -15.97
N LEU A 86 6.78 3.25 -16.26
CA LEU A 86 7.22 4.45 -15.57
C LEU A 86 6.27 5.63 -15.85
N SER A 87 5.75 5.77 -17.08
CA SER A 87 4.77 6.81 -17.40
C SER A 87 3.49 6.68 -16.57
N GLY A 88 3.11 5.47 -16.19
CA GLY A 88 2.00 5.24 -15.25
C GLY A 88 2.28 5.75 -13.84
N ILE A 89 3.50 5.58 -13.33
CA ILE A 89 3.92 6.15 -12.04
C ILE A 89 3.90 7.68 -12.11
N ILE A 90 4.46 8.25 -13.18
CA ILE A 90 4.48 9.70 -13.39
C ILE A 90 3.05 10.25 -13.45
N ALA A 91 2.12 9.55 -14.11
CA ALA A 91 0.72 9.95 -14.16
C ALA A 91 0.06 9.96 -12.76
N ILE A 92 0.38 9.01 -11.89
CA ILE A 92 -0.10 9.02 -10.49
C ILE A 92 0.45 10.22 -9.74
N ILE A 93 1.75 10.51 -9.86
CA ILE A 93 2.38 11.65 -9.18
C ILE A 93 1.75 12.96 -9.64
N ILE A 94 1.61 13.15 -10.96
CA ILE A 94 0.98 14.34 -11.52
C ILE A 94 -0.48 14.43 -11.08
N GLY A 95 -1.24 13.34 -11.15
CA GLY A 95 -2.64 13.30 -10.73
C GLY A 95 -2.80 13.67 -9.25
N ALA A 96 -1.93 13.15 -8.38
CA ALA A 96 -1.92 13.48 -6.96
C ALA A 96 -1.60 14.98 -6.74
N LEU A 97 -0.58 15.52 -7.43
CA LEU A 97 -0.23 16.94 -7.33
C LEU A 97 -1.39 17.83 -7.79
N VAL A 98 -1.95 17.56 -8.98
CA VAL A 98 -3.06 18.34 -9.55
C VAL A 98 -4.27 18.29 -8.63
N THR A 99 -4.63 17.11 -8.12
CA THR A 99 -5.77 16.97 -7.19
C THR A 99 -5.55 17.76 -5.91
N ASN A 100 -4.35 17.69 -5.32
CA ASN A 100 -4.01 18.47 -4.13
C ASN A 100 -4.04 19.99 -4.39
N TYR A 101 -3.58 20.45 -5.56
CA TYR A 101 -3.70 21.86 -5.92
C TYR A 101 -5.16 22.32 -6.08
N ILE A 102 -5.99 21.53 -6.76
CA ILE A 102 -7.41 21.86 -6.97
C ILE A 102 -8.17 21.94 -5.63
N VAL A 103 -7.85 21.03 -4.70
CA VAL A 103 -8.48 21.00 -3.37
C VAL A 103 -7.92 22.09 -2.44
N GLY A 104 -6.90 22.85 -2.86
CA GLY A 104 -6.30 23.92 -2.06
C GLY A 104 -5.38 23.40 -0.95
N ASN A 105 -4.97 22.14 -1.02
CA ASN A 105 -4.15 21.48 -0.01
C ASN A 105 -2.73 22.06 0.12
N PHE A 106 -2.28 22.85 -0.86
CA PHE A 106 -1.00 23.60 -0.85
C PHE A 106 -1.18 25.09 -0.53
N ALA A 107 -2.38 25.55 -0.16
CA ALA A 107 -2.60 26.91 0.31
C ALA A 107 -1.95 27.12 1.69
N ALA A 108 -1.89 28.37 2.17
CA ALA A 108 -1.29 28.70 3.47
C ALA A 108 -1.90 27.93 4.66
N ASP A 109 -3.19 27.58 4.57
CA ASP A 109 -3.92 26.78 5.56
C ASP A 109 -4.08 25.30 5.13
N GLY A 110 -3.32 24.87 4.11
CA GLY A 110 -3.41 23.56 3.50
C GLY A 110 -2.73 22.44 4.31
N ILE A 111 -3.11 21.20 4.01
CA ILE A 111 -2.59 19.99 4.67
C ILE A 111 -1.13 19.69 4.24
N TYR A 112 -0.75 20.08 3.03
CA TYR A 112 0.53 19.75 2.43
C TYR A 112 1.36 21.00 2.15
N ASN A 113 2.65 20.90 2.38
CA ASN A 113 3.61 21.98 2.14
C ASN A 113 4.69 21.53 1.16
N TRP A 114 5.39 22.47 0.53
CA TRP A 114 6.61 22.14 -0.21
C TRP A 114 7.76 21.90 0.78
N GLY A 115 8.23 20.66 0.89
CA GLY A 115 9.33 20.28 1.79
C GLY A 115 9.16 18.89 2.39
N PHE A 116 10.02 18.53 3.34
CA PHE A 116 9.98 17.25 4.07
C PHE A 116 9.50 17.38 5.52
N THR A 117 9.40 18.61 6.02
CA THR A 117 8.95 18.90 7.39
C THR A 117 7.43 18.96 7.45
N ASP A 118 6.87 18.50 8.57
CA ASP A 118 5.43 18.57 8.88
C ASP A 118 4.51 17.98 7.80
N GLN A 119 5.00 16.94 7.11
CA GLN A 119 4.20 16.20 6.14
C GLN A 119 3.29 15.19 6.86
N PRO A 120 2.04 15.01 6.41
CA PRO A 120 1.18 13.97 6.96
C PRO A 120 1.83 12.60 6.84
N ILE A 121 1.78 11.81 7.93
CA ILE A 121 2.22 10.40 7.99
C ILE A 121 3.76 10.20 7.87
N ALA A 122 4.53 11.20 7.44
CA ALA A 122 5.98 11.11 7.25
C ALA A 122 6.77 11.80 8.37
N HIS A 123 7.94 11.27 8.70
CA HIS A 123 8.92 11.93 9.56
C HIS A 123 10.09 12.48 8.75
N SER A 124 10.80 13.47 9.29
CA SER A 124 11.93 14.14 8.63
C SER A 124 13.24 13.35 8.65
N GLU A 125 13.32 12.25 9.39
CA GLU A 125 14.53 11.44 9.48
C GLU A 125 14.83 10.64 8.20
N HIS A 126 15.62 11.25 7.32
CA HIS A 126 15.90 10.76 5.98
C HIS A 126 16.56 9.37 5.93
N LEU A 127 17.46 9.06 6.86
CA LEU A 127 18.16 7.76 6.89
C LEU A 127 17.16 6.61 7.06
N TRP A 128 16.23 6.76 8.01
CA TRP A 128 15.25 5.72 8.31
C TRP A 128 14.14 5.64 7.27
N ASN A 129 13.78 6.77 6.64
CA ASN A 129 12.93 6.76 5.45
C ASN A 129 13.58 5.96 4.32
N PHE A 130 14.86 6.19 4.05
CA PHE A 130 15.60 5.48 3.01
C PHE A 130 15.70 3.97 3.31
N LEU A 131 16.10 3.60 4.52
CA LEU A 131 16.23 2.20 4.92
C LEU A 131 14.87 1.48 4.97
N GLY A 132 13.82 2.14 5.45
CA GLY A 132 12.45 1.61 5.47
C GLY A 132 11.92 1.36 4.06
N MET A 133 12.09 2.32 3.15
CA MET A 133 11.69 2.14 1.75
C MET A 133 12.56 1.12 1.00
N SER A 134 13.84 0.99 1.37
CA SER A 134 14.72 -0.07 0.85
C SER A 134 14.22 -1.45 1.28
N LEU A 135 13.82 -1.61 2.56
CA LEU A 135 13.19 -2.83 3.07
C LEU A 135 11.89 -3.13 2.31
N ALA A 136 11.00 -2.14 2.16
CA ALA A 136 9.76 -2.31 1.42
C ALA A 136 10.03 -2.76 -0.03
N GLY A 137 10.98 -2.12 -0.73
CA GLY A 137 11.39 -2.51 -2.07
C GLY A 137 11.93 -3.94 -2.17
N LEU A 138 12.76 -4.37 -1.22
CA LEU A 138 13.26 -5.75 -1.14
C LEU A 138 12.12 -6.75 -0.88
N ALA A 139 11.24 -6.47 0.08
CA ALA A 139 10.11 -7.34 0.39
C ALA A 139 9.16 -7.48 -0.80
N PHE A 140 8.83 -6.38 -1.49
CA PHE A 140 7.93 -6.41 -2.66
C PHE A 140 8.56 -7.07 -3.89
N THR A 141 9.89 -6.96 -4.07
CA THR A 141 10.58 -7.69 -5.15
C THR A 141 10.59 -9.19 -4.87
N LEU A 142 10.83 -9.61 -3.62
CA LEU A 142 10.75 -11.02 -3.22
C LEU A 142 9.33 -11.58 -3.30
N ALA A 143 8.32 -10.79 -2.96
CA ALA A 143 6.90 -11.16 -3.07
C ALA A 143 6.37 -11.14 -4.51
N GLY A 144 7.16 -10.68 -5.49
CA GLY A 144 6.82 -10.71 -6.92
C GLY A 144 5.97 -9.55 -7.44
N ALA A 145 5.47 -8.66 -6.57
CA ALA A 145 4.68 -7.48 -6.97
C ALA A 145 4.60 -6.44 -5.84
N CYS A 146 4.24 -5.20 -6.22
CA CYS A 146 3.95 -4.15 -5.25
C CYS A 146 2.53 -4.29 -4.65
N PRO A 147 2.24 -3.64 -3.49
CA PRO A 147 0.94 -3.72 -2.85
C PRO A 147 -0.24 -3.40 -3.77
N LEU A 148 -0.10 -2.36 -4.60
CA LEU A 148 -1.14 -1.98 -5.56
C LEU A 148 -1.44 -3.11 -6.57
N ARG A 149 -0.38 -3.72 -7.12
CA ARG A 149 -0.55 -4.81 -8.09
C ARG A 149 -1.11 -6.07 -7.44
N ASN A 150 -0.68 -6.41 -6.23
CA ASN A 150 -1.24 -7.54 -5.49
C ASN A 150 -2.72 -7.31 -5.12
N LEU A 151 -3.13 -6.09 -4.82
CA LEU A 151 -4.53 -5.79 -4.54
C LEU A 151 -5.42 -6.02 -5.78
N ILE A 152 -4.94 -5.62 -6.96
CA ILE A 152 -5.63 -5.86 -8.23
C ILE A 152 -5.69 -7.36 -8.55
N LEU A 153 -4.56 -8.06 -8.44
CA LEU A 153 -4.49 -9.51 -8.68
C LEU A 153 -5.41 -10.29 -7.73
N ALA A 154 -5.47 -9.90 -6.46
CA ALA A 154 -6.40 -10.48 -5.49
C ALA A 154 -7.86 -10.28 -5.91
N GLY A 155 -8.20 -9.13 -6.51
CA GLY A 155 -9.52 -8.88 -7.10
C GLY A 155 -9.79 -9.66 -8.39
N GLU A 156 -8.75 -10.01 -9.15
CA GLU A 156 -8.83 -10.89 -10.33
C GLU A 156 -8.91 -12.39 -9.98
N GLY A 157 -8.83 -12.73 -8.70
CA GLY A 157 -8.94 -14.09 -8.18
C GLY A 157 -7.61 -14.82 -8.00
N ASP A 158 -6.48 -14.11 -7.97
CA ASP A 158 -5.18 -14.67 -7.64
C ASP A 158 -5.06 -14.93 -6.13
N ALA A 159 -4.93 -16.21 -5.78
CA ALA A 159 -4.86 -16.65 -4.39
C ALA A 159 -3.56 -16.23 -3.69
N ASP A 160 -2.42 -16.23 -4.40
CA ASP A 160 -1.12 -15.86 -3.85
C ASP A 160 -1.11 -14.36 -3.51
N ALA A 161 -1.68 -13.55 -4.41
CA ALA A 161 -1.89 -12.13 -4.16
C ALA A 161 -2.87 -11.88 -3.00
N GLY A 162 -3.92 -12.70 -2.87
CA GLY A 162 -4.83 -12.66 -1.72
C GLY A 162 -4.11 -12.89 -0.38
N VAL A 163 -3.26 -13.92 -0.31
CA VAL A 163 -2.43 -14.20 0.87
C VAL A 163 -1.47 -13.04 1.17
N PHE A 164 -0.87 -12.44 0.13
CA PHE A 164 -0.02 -11.26 0.30
C PHE A 164 -0.78 -10.10 0.94
N ILE A 165 -2.01 -9.81 0.49
CA ILE A 165 -2.81 -8.70 1.04
C ILE A 165 -3.23 -8.96 2.48
N ILE A 166 -3.62 -10.19 2.82
CA ILE A 166 -3.91 -10.57 4.21
C ILE A 166 -2.66 -10.41 5.08
N GLY A 167 -1.50 -10.86 4.59
CA GLY A 167 -0.21 -10.69 5.27
C GLY A 167 0.16 -9.22 5.46
N LEU A 168 -0.14 -8.36 4.48
CA LEU A 168 0.08 -6.92 4.57
C LEU A 168 -0.79 -6.29 5.66
N PHE A 169 -2.07 -6.64 5.76
CA PHE A 169 -2.95 -6.17 6.82
C PHE A 169 -2.52 -6.68 8.20
N ALA A 170 -2.17 -7.96 8.31
CA ALA A 170 -1.66 -8.53 9.56
C ALA A 170 -0.34 -7.87 9.99
N GLY A 171 0.56 -7.61 9.06
CA GLY A 171 1.82 -6.91 9.29
C GLY A 171 1.62 -5.46 9.73
N ALA A 172 0.68 -4.73 9.11
CA ALA A 172 0.32 -3.39 9.53
C ALA A 172 -0.27 -3.39 10.95
N ALA A 173 -1.21 -4.31 11.24
CA ALA A 173 -1.77 -4.46 12.58
C ALA A 173 -0.68 -4.75 13.61
N PHE A 174 0.25 -5.66 13.31
CA PHE A 174 1.39 -5.95 14.18
C PHE A 174 2.29 -4.72 14.39
N ALA A 175 2.61 -3.99 13.32
CA ALA A 175 3.45 -2.81 13.40
C ALA A 175 2.86 -1.70 14.28
N HIS A 176 1.55 -1.47 14.17
CA HIS A 176 0.85 -0.45 14.97
C HIS A 176 0.63 -0.89 16.43
N ASN A 177 0.36 -2.18 16.70
CA ASN A 177 0.15 -2.67 18.07
C ASN A 177 1.45 -2.80 18.88
N PHE A 178 2.57 -3.11 18.22
CA PHE A 178 3.87 -3.28 18.89
C PHE A 178 4.77 -2.02 18.82
N LEU A 179 4.19 -0.87 18.47
CA LEU A 179 4.89 0.43 18.41
C LEU A 179 6.12 0.40 17.47
N LEU A 180 6.03 -0.37 16.38
CA LEU A 180 7.06 -0.48 15.34
C LEU A 180 6.84 0.55 14.22
N ALA A 181 5.62 1.07 14.10
CA ALA A 181 5.27 2.13 13.16
C ALA A 181 5.73 3.50 13.69
N SER A 182 6.47 4.24 12.85
CA SER A 182 6.81 5.64 13.11
C SER A 182 5.62 6.57 12.84
N SER A 183 5.72 7.82 13.27
CA SER A 183 4.69 8.85 13.08
C SER A 183 5.33 10.19 12.68
N PRO A 184 4.55 11.23 12.35
CA PRO A 184 5.11 12.57 12.09
C PRO A 184 5.93 13.14 13.24
N ALA A 185 5.69 12.69 14.49
CA ALA A 185 6.48 13.08 15.66
C ALA A 185 7.92 12.52 15.66
N GLY A 186 8.24 11.63 14.72
CA GLY A 186 9.57 11.03 14.57
C GLY A 186 9.53 9.51 14.60
N ILE A 187 10.73 8.94 14.69
CA ILE A 187 10.95 7.50 14.65
C ILE A 187 10.57 6.88 16.00
N GLY A 188 9.75 5.82 15.97
CA GLY A 188 9.45 5.03 17.16
C GLY A 188 10.69 4.28 17.65
N ALA A 189 10.84 4.12 18.97
CA ALA A 189 12.03 3.48 19.57
C ALA A 189 12.33 2.07 19.00
N ASN A 190 11.29 1.32 18.62
CA ASN A 190 11.42 -0.03 18.10
C ASN A 190 11.51 -0.09 16.56
N ALA A 191 11.24 1.00 15.84
CA ALA A 191 11.24 1.02 14.38
C ALA A 191 12.64 0.72 13.77
N PRO A 192 13.76 1.25 14.30
CA PRO A 192 15.11 0.88 13.87
C PRO A 192 15.38 -0.62 13.91
N ILE A 193 14.95 -1.27 15.00
CA ILE A 193 15.14 -2.71 15.23
C ILE A 193 14.31 -3.49 14.21
N ALA A 194 13.05 -3.09 13.99
CA ALA A 194 12.17 -3.71 13.01
C ALA A 194 12.75 -3.63 11.58
N VAL A 195 13.25 -2.46 11.18
CA VAL A 195 13.88 -2.27 9.87
C VAL A 195 15.13 -3.12 9.73
N GLY A 196 16.00 -3.14 10.77
CA GLY A 196 17.21 -3.96 10.77
C GLY A 196 16.93 -5.45 10.63
N LEU A 197 16.00 -5.99 11.43
CA LEU A 197 15.59 -7.40 11.36
C LEU A 197 14.92 -7.74 10.03
N GLY A 198 14.06 -6.85 9.51
CA GLY A 198 13.41 -7.03 8.22
C GLY A 198 14.41 -7.06 7.06
N LEU A 199 15.41 -6.18 7.07
CA LEU A 199 16.47 -6.16 6.07
C LEU A 199 17.30 -7.45 6.13
N ALA A 200 17.72 -7.87 7.34
CA ALA A 200 18.44 -9.11 7.53
C ALA A 200 17.63 -10.31 7.00
N PHE A 201 16.34 -10.39 7.33
CA PHE A 201 15.45 -11.43 6.84
C PHE A 201 15.35 -11.43 5.30
N CYS A 202 15.09 -10.28 4.68
CA CYS A 202 14.97 -10.18 3.23
C CYS A 202 16.28 -10.57 2.51
N LEU A 203 17.43 -10.15 3.05
CA LEU A 203 18.74 -10.53 2.51
C LEU A 203 18.99 -12.04 2.64
N ILE A 204 18.71 -12.63 3.80
CA ILE A 204 18.84 -14.08 4.01
C ILE A 204 17.98 -14.83 2.99
N VAL A 205 16.69 -14.49 2.88
CA VAL A 205 15.79 -15.12 1.90
C VAL A 205 16.32 -14.95 0.48
N GLY A 206 16.70 -13.73 0.10
CA GLY A 206 17.19 -13.43 -1.24
C GLY A 206 18.47 -14.18 -1.63
N PHE A 207 19.44 -14.29 -0.71
CA PHE A 207 20.70 -14.99 -0.98
C PHE A 207 20.56 -16.51 -0.93
N PHE A 208 19.82 -17.05 0.04
CA PHE A 208 19.70 -18.50 0.22
C PHE A 208 18.71 -19.16 -0.73
N MET A 209 17.66 -18.44 -1.18
CA MET A 209 16.68 -18.97 -2.14
C MET A 209 17.05 -18.68 -3.61
N ARG A 210 18.21 -18.08 -3.87
CA ARG A 210 18.69 -17.86 -5.24
C ARG A 210 18.80 -19.19 -5.97
N SER A 211 18.15 -19.33 -7.12
CA SER A 211 18.33 -20.49 -7.97
C SER A 211 19.80 -20.61 -8.35
N LYS A 212 20.39 -21.80 -8.18
CA LYS A 212 21.74 -22.07 -8.69
C LYS A 212 21.72 -21.81 -10.20
N ALA A 213 22.74 -21.07 -10.67
CA ALA A 213 22.94 -20.76 -12.08
C ALA A 213 23.16 -22.02 -12.91
#